data_AF-A0A2D9T543-F1
#
_entry.id   AF-A0A2D9T543-F1
#
_cell.length_a   1.000
_cell.length_b   1.000
_cell.length_c   1.000
_cell.angle_alpha   90.00
_cell.angle_beta   90.00
_cell.angle_gamma   90.00
#
_symmetry.space_group_name_H-M   'P 1'
#
loop_
_entity.id
_entity.type
_entity.pdbx_description
1 polymer ?
#
loop_
_entity_poly.entity_id
_entity_poly.type
_entity_poly.pdbx_seq_one_letter_code
_entity_poly.pdbx_strand_id
1 'polypeptide(L)'
;MLAVAVAILGVPWLSPAGVGSWSMFAAPVEYRLDVAAWDAGPVPRRVPLRSLRPHLGFDARRVITPADEYVVGETNAALLAGGLDDLASLVCALSADTRQVRVVLRRRHLDHTAPTVRDETHACPR
;
A
#
# COMPACT_ATOMS: atom_id res chain seq x y z
N MET A 1 -8.94 62.17 46.54
CA MET A 1 -7.85 61.45 47.25
C MET A 1 -8.36 60.05 47.58
N LEU A 2 -7.47 59.05 47.51
CA LEU A 2 -7.68 57.59 47.56
C LEU A 2 -8.18 56.96 46.25
N ALA A 3 -7.65 55.84 45.77
CA ALA A 3 -6.39 55.15 46.03
C ALA A 3 -6.22 54.15 44.87
N VAL A 4 -5.05 54.17 44.24
CA VAL A 4 -4.65 53.20 43.22
C VAL A 4 -4.52 51.83 43.89
N ALA A 5 -5.22 50.82 43.38
CA ALA A 5 -4.99 49.42 43.72
C ALA A 5 -4.99 48.59 42.43
N VAL A 6 -3.86 48.67 41.71
CA VAL A 6 -3.54 47.76 40.61
C VAL A 6 -3.01 46.48 41.26
N ALA A 7 -3.84 45.44 41.31
CA ALA A 7 -3.44 44.12 41.76
C ALA A 7 -2.66 43.42 40.64
N ILE A 8 -1.32 43.51 40.69
CA ILE A 8 -0.41 42.65 39.94
C ILE A 8 -0.23 41.37 40.77
N LEU A 9 -1.04 40.35 40.50
CA LEU A 9 -0.81 38.98 40.97
C LEU A 9 -1.29 38.02 39.88
N GLY A 10 -0.36 37.34 39.22
CA GLY A 10 -0.67 36.25 38.28
C GLY A 10 0.30 36.12 37.12
N VAL A 11 1.59 35.92 37.41
CA VAL A 11 2.58 35.43 36.44
C VAL A 11 2.16 34.03 35.92
N PRO A 12 2.52 33.72 34.66
CA PRO A 12 1.73 32.94 33.73
C PRO A 12 2.00 31.44 33.87
N TRP A 13 1.40 30.67 32.97
CA TRP A 13 1.65 29.26 32.63
C TRP A 13 0.44 28.42 32.93
N LEU A 14 -0.35 28.22 31.88
CA LEU A 14 -0.89 26.93 31.45
C LEU A 14 -1.74 27.26 30.22
N SER A 15 -1.09 27.54 29.10
CA SER A 15 -1.70 27.15 27.83
C SER A 15 -1.89 25.65 27.95
N PRO A 16 -3.12 25.09 27.96
CA PRO A 16 -3.26 23.66 27.80
C PRO A 16 -2.58 23.36 26.49
N ALA A 17 -1.46 22.64 26.59
CA ALA A 17 -0.76 22.11 25.44
C ALA A 17 -1.83 21.53 24.53
N GLY A 18 -1.90 22.04 23.30
CA GLY A 18 -2.44 21.27 22.20
C GLY A 18 -1.56 20.03 22.08
N VAL A 19 -1.83 19.04 22.93
CA VAL A 19 -1.45 17.66 22.68
C VAL A 19 -2.21 17.33 21.41
N GLY A 20 -1.53 17.53 20.28
CA GLY A 20 -2.00 17.04 19.00
C GLY A 20 -2.44 15.61 19.23
N SER A 21 -3.71 15.34 18.98
CA SER A 21 -4.18 13.97 18.88
C SER A 21 -3.49 13.39 17.64
N TRP A 22 -2.26 12.92 17.82
CA TRP A 22 -1.67 11.96 16.91
C TRP A 22 -2.55 10.73 17.07
N SER A 23 -3.53 10.59 16.18
CA SER A 23 -4.29 9.35 16.05
C SER A 23 -3.30 8.29 15.60
N MET A 24 -2.66 7.63 16.56
CA MET A 24 -1.80 6.46 16.37
C MET A 24 -2.60 5.21 15.95
N PHE A 25 -3.91 5.36 15.72
CA PHE A 25 -4.76 4.32 15.16
C PHE A 25 -4.85 4.52 13.65
N ALA A 26 -3.78 4.16 12.95
CA ALA A 26 -3.92 3.85 11.53
C ALA A 26 -4.93 2.69 11.42
N ALA A 27 -6.13 2.97 10.89
CA ALA A 27 -7.14 1.95 10.67
C ALA A 27 -6.51 0.81 9.87
N PRO A 28 -6.57 -0.45 10.35
CA PRO A 28 -5.80 -1.51 9.75
C PRO A 28 -6.22 -1.71 8.29
N VAL A 29 -5.26 -1.53 7.39
CA VAL A 29 -5.42 -1.70 5.94
C VAL A 29 -5.08 -3.14 5.59
N GLU A 30 -6.02 -3.80 4.93
CA GLU A 30 -5.77 -5.06 4.25
C GLU A 30 -5.50 -4.83 2.77
N TYR A 31 -4.59 -5.61 2.21
CA TYR A 31 -4.30 -5.55 0.78
C TYR A 31 -4.18 -6.95 0.17
N ARG A 32 -4.49 -7.04 -1.12
CA ARG A 32 -4.34 -8.22 -1.97
C ARG A 32 -3.77 -7.81 -3.31
N LEU A 33 -2.94 -8.66 -3.87
CA LEU A 33 -2.28 -8.49 -5.16
C LEU A 33 -2.68 -9.64 -6.09
N ASP A 34 -3.21 -9.30 -7.26
CA ASP A 34 -3.57 -10.26 -8.31
C ASP A 34 -2.71 -9.99 -9.54
N VAL A 35 -2.08 -11.03 -10.09
CA VAL A 35 -1.28 -10.94 -11.32
C VAL A 35 -1.86 -11.89 -12.36
N ALA A 36 -2.14 -11.34 -13.54
CA ALA A 36 -2.58 -12.08 -14.70
C ALA A 36 -1.64 -11.81 -15.87
N ALA A 37 -1.38 -12.83 -16.68
CA ALA A 37 -0.56 -12.72 -17.87
C ALA A 37 -1.33 -13.25 -19.08
N TRP A 38 -1.11 -12.64 -20.24
CA TRP A 38 -1.61 -13.10 -21.52
C TRP A 38 -0.41 -13.42 -22.39
N ASP A 39 -0.42 -14.63 -22.92
CA ASP A 39 0.53 -15.05 -23.94
C ASP A 39 -0.07 -14.72 -25.32
N ALA A 40 -0.13 -15.65 -26.27
CA ALA A 40 -0.73 -15.40 -27.58
C ALA A 40 -2.28 -15.46 -27.62
N GLY A 41 -2.93 -16.00 -26.58
CA GLY A 41 -4.37 -16.28 -26.55
C GLY A 41 -5.22 -15.22 -25.83
N PRO A 42 -6.55 -15.27 -25.98
CA PRO A 42 -7.48 -14.31 -25.39
C PRO A 42 -7.74 -14.54 -23.88
N VAL A 43 -7.39 -15.71 -23.35
CA VAL A 43 -7.65 -16.09 -21.95
C VAL A 43 -6.41 -15.79 -21.10
N PRO A 44 -6.51 -14.97 -20.04
CA PRO A 44 -5.39 -14.76 -19.12
C PRO A 44 -5.10 -16.01 -18.30
N ARG A 45 -3.83 -16.30 -18.10
CA ARG A 45 -3.36 -17.19 -17.04
C ARG A 45 -3.14 -16.39 -15.77
N ARG A 46 -3.64 -16.89 -14.64
CA ARG A 46 -3.26 -16.35 -13.32
C ARG A 46 -1.80 -16.70 -13.04
N VAL A 47 -1.02 -15.74 -12.56
CA VAL A 47 0.35 -15.94 -12.08
C VAL A 47 0.32 -16.05 -10.56
N PRO A 48 0.54 -17.23 -9.96
CA PRO A 48 0.56 -17.36 -8.50
C PRO A 48 1.74 -16.57 -7.91
N LEU A 49 1.54 -15.77 -6.87
CA LEU A 49 2.64 -14.96 -6.31
C LEU A 49 3.74 -15.84 -5.71
N ARG A 50 3.38 -17.04 -5.25
CA ARG A 50 4.34 -18.06 -4.81
C ARG A 50 5.34 -18.49 -5.90
N SER A 51 4.96 -18.45 -7.18
CA SER A 51 5.88 -18.81 -8.27
C SER A 51 6.88 -17.70 -8.57
N LEU A 52 6.60 -16.45 -8.17
CA LEU A 52 7.53 -15.33 -8.30
C LEU A 52 8.62 -15.35 -7.22
N ARG A 53 8.37 -16.04 -6.09
CA ARG A 53 9.25 -16.07 -4.91
C ARG A 53 10.74 -16.30 -5.23
N PRO A 54 11.16 -17.22 -6.12
CA PRO A 54 12.57 -17.42 -6.43
C PRO A 54 13.26 -16.19 -7.03
N HIS A 55 12.50 -15.32 -7.69
CA HIS A 55 12.99 -14.16 -8.43
C HIS A 55 12.89 -12.85 -7.64
N LEU A 56 12.26 -12.90 -6.46
CA LEU A 56 12.12 -11.75 -5.57
C LEU A 56 13.30 -11.65 -4.59
N GLY A 57 13.66 -10.42 -4.21
CA GLY A 57 14.56 -10.16 -3.08
C GLY A 57 13.89 -10.49 -1.73
N PHE A 58 14.67 -10.52 -0.65
CA PHE A 58 14.19 -10.97 0.67
C PHE A 58 12.96 -10.20 1.18
N ASP A 59 12.98 -8.86 1.14
CA ASP A 59 11.87 -8.03 1.61
C ASP A 59 10.65 -8.15 0.70
N ALA A 60 10.89 -8.15 -0.62
CA ALA A 60 9.84 -8.34 -1.62
C ALA A 60 9.11 -9.68 -1.44
N ARG A 61 9.82 -10.77 -1.09
CA ARG A 61 9.19 -12.07 -0.77
C ARG A 61 8.23 -11.97 0.41
N ARG A 62 8.60 -11.24 1.47
CA ARG A 62 7.77 -11.08 2.68
C ARG A 62 6.50 -10.29 2.41
N VAL A 63 6.54 -9.36 1.46
CA VAL A 63 5.42 -8.47 1.15
C VAL A 63 4.52 -9.01 0.03
N ILE A 64 5.11 -9.54 -1.04
CA ILE A 64 4.41 -9.99 -2.25
C ILE A 64 3.86 -11.40 -2.10
N THR A 65 4.66 -12.36 -1.63
CA THR A 65 4.23 -13.78 -1.60
C THR A 65 2.95 -14.04 -0.80
N PRO A 66 2.72 -13.46 0.38
CA PRO A 66 1.48 -13.71 1.12
C PRO A 66 0.27 -12.93 0.54
N ALA A 67 0.49 -11.94 -0.33
CA ALA A 67 -0.55 -11.06 -0.86
C ALA A 67 -1.46 -11.72 -1.92
N ASP A 68 -1.34 -13.03 -2.15
CA ASP A 68 -2.31 -13.81 -2.95
C ASP A 68 -3.69 -13.84 -2.23
N GLU A 69 -3.68 -13.61 -0.91
CA GLU A 69 -4.82 -13.42 -0.02
C GLU A 69 -4.79 -11.99 0.57
N TYR A 70 -5.83 -11.62 1.33
CA TYR A 70 -5.81 -10.35 2.04
C TYR A 70 -4.85 -10.40 3.24
N VAL A 71 -3.89 -9.49 3.28
CA VAL A 71 -2.88 -9.37 4.34
C VAL A 71 -2.92 -7.96 4.93
N VAL A 72 -2.72 -7.84 6.24
CA VAL A 72 -2.70 -6.54 6.94
C VAL A 72 -1.33 -5.87 6.75
N GLY A 73 -1.32 -4.58 6.39
CA GLY A 73 -0.12 -3.76 6.37
C GLY A 73 -0.24 -2.55 5.46
N GLU A 74 -0.53 -1.38 6.05
CA GLU A 74 -0.66 -0.12 5.30
C GLU A 74 0.64 0.27 4.57
N THR A 75 1.78 0.24 5.27
CA THR A 75 3.08 0.57 4.68
C THR A 75 3.40 -0.35 3.51
N ASN A 76 3.14 -1.65 3.66
CA ASN A 76 3.37 -2.64 2.60
C ASN A 76 2.46 -2.40 1.40
N ALA A 77 1.19 -2.05 1.63
CA ALA A 77 0.25 -1.69 0.58
C ALA A 77 0.67 -0.42 -0.18
N ALA A 78 1.19 0.59 0.54
CA ALA A 78 1.71 1.81 -0.06
C ALA A 78 2.98 1.55 -0.89
N LEU A 79 3.90 0.73 -0.38
CA LEU A 79 5.10 0.30 -1.10
C LEU A 79 4.75 -0.45 -2.38
N LEU A 80 3.82 -1.42 -2.30
CA LEU A 80 3.37 -2.16 -3.47
C LEU A 80 2.72 -1.28 -4.52
N ALA A 81 1.95 -0.26 -4.10
CA ALA A 81 1.33 0.67 -5.04
C ALA A 81 2.36 1.42 -5.88
N GLY A 82 3.59 1.63 -5.38
CA GLY A 82 4.67 2.26 -6.13
C GLY A 82 5.49 1.32 -7.01
N GLY A 83 5.41 -0.01 -6.79
CA GLY A 83 6.24 -1.02 -7.46
C GLY A 83 5.48 -1.96 -8.39
N LEU A 84 4.25 -1.61 -8.79
CA LEU A 84 3.42 -2.45 -9.66
C LEU A 84 4.02 -2.58 -11.08
N ASP A 85 4.58 -1.50 -11.63
CA ASP A 85 5.31 -1.47 -12.89
C ASP A 85 6.52 -2.42 -12.89
N ASP A 86 7.32 -2.40 -11.82
CA ASP A 86 8.48 -3.27 -11.66
C ASP A 86 8.06 -4.75 -11.57
N LEU A 87 6.95 -5.03 -10.90
CA LEU A 87 6.39 -6.37 -10.82
C LEU A 87 5.89 -6.86 -12.18
N ALA A 88 5.24 -5.99 -12.96
CA ALA A 88 4.82 -6.32 -14.32
C ALA A 88 6.03 -6.62 -15.21
N SER A 89 7.08 -5.80 -15.11
CA SER A 89 8.34 -5.96 -15.84
C SER A 89 9.04 -7.28 -15.48
N LEU A 90 9.06 -7.65 -14.19
CA LEU A 90 9.55 -8.94 -13.74
C LEU A 90 8.78 -10.09 -14.40
N VAL A 91 7.45 -10.06 -14.38
CA VAL A 91 6.62 -11.13 -14.96
C VAL A 91 6.85 -11.25 -16.48
N CYS A 92 6.99 -10.12 -17.18
CA CYS A 92 7.36 -10.11 -18.59
C CYS A 92 8.72 -10.78 -18.83
N ALA A 93 9.72 -10.51 -17.99
CA ALA A 93 11.06 -11.09 -18.13
C ALA A 93 11.12 -12.61 -17.84
N LEU A 94 10.14 -13.16 -17.12
CA LEU A 94 10.12 -14.59 -16.76
C LEU A 94 9.63 -15.51 -17.89
N SER A 95 8.98 -14.97 -18.92
CA SER A 95 8.42 -15.77 -20.02
C SER A 95 8.43 -14.98 -21.33
N ALA A 96 9.24 -15.43 -22.29
CA ALA A 96 9.36 -14.81 -23.62
C ALA A 96 8.04 -14.84 -24.42
N ASP A 97 7.13 -15.77 -24.10
CA ASP A 97 5.83 -15.90 -24.78
C ASP A 97 4.78 -14.90 -24.26
N THR A 98 5.04 -14.28 -23.10
CA THR A 98 4.09 -13.36 -22.48
C THR A 98 4.09 -12.03 -23.19
N ARG A 99 2.92 -11.61 -23.65
CA ARG A 99 2.72 -10.38 -24.43
C ARG A 99 2.17 -9.25 -23.61
N GLN A 100 1.43 -9.57 -22.55
CA GLN A 100 0.79 -8.60 -21.70
C GLN A 100 0.68 -9.12 -20.27
N VAL A 101 0.83 -8.24 -19.30
CA VAL A 101 0.66 -8.52 -17.88
C VAL A 101 -0.30 -7.49 -17.29
N ARG A 102 -1.17 -7.93 -16.39
CA ARG A 102 -2.02 -7.05 -15.58
C ARG A 102 -1.73 -7.33 -14.12
N VAL A 103 -1.47 -6.26 -13.38
CA VAL A 103 -1.19 -6.28 -11.95
C VAL A 103 -2.26 -5.45 -11.26
N VAL A 104 -3.00 -6.06 -10.34
CA VAL A 104 -4.08 -5.41 -9.61
C VAL A 104 -3.79 -5.45 -8.12
N LEU A 105 -3.65 -4.27 -7.52
CA LEU A 105 -3.57 -4.09 -6.08
C LEU A 105 -4.92 -3.62 -5.54
N ARG A 106 -5.50 -4.41 -4.65
CA ARG A 106 -6.74 -4.07 -3.93
C ARG A 106 -6.38 -3.74 -2.50
N ARG A 107 -6.83 -2.59 -2.02
CA ARG A 107 -6.65 -2.12 -0.63
C ARG A 107 -8.01 -1.88 -0.03
N ARG A 108 -8.25 -2.34 1.20
CA ARG A 108 -9.46 -2.01 1.95
C ARG A 108 -9.09 -1.65 3.38
N HIS A 109 -9.69 -0.62 3.92
CA HIS A 109 -9.67 -0.40 5.36
C HIS A 109 -10.69 -1.35 5.97
N LEU A 110 -10.37 -1.95 7.11
CA LEU A 110 -11.31 -2.83 7.82
C LEU A 110 -12.61 -2.12 8.22
N ASP A 111 -12.56 -0.80 8.41
CA ASP A 111 -13.70 0.04 8.79
C ASP A 111 -14.45 0.66 7.59
N HIS A 112 -14.04 0.37 6.35
CA HIS A 112 -14.66 0.91 5.14
C HIS A 112 -15.19 -0.19 4.21
N THR A 113 -16.34 0.08 3.59
CA THR A 113 -17.05 -0.90 2.77
C THR A 113 -16.52 -1.02 1.33
N ALA A 114 -15.81 -0.02 0.80
CA ALA A 114 -15.34 -0.03 -0.59
C ALA A 114 -13.81 -0.16 -0.66
N PRO A 115 -13.26 -1.16 -1.40
CA PRO A 115 -11.83 -1.24 -1.62
C PRO A 115 -11.36 -0.18 -2.62
N THR A 116 -10.19 0.40 -2.36
CA THR A 116 -9.43 1.14 -3.36
C THR A 116 -8.71 0.14 -4.27
N VAL A 117 -8.88 0.27 -5.58
CA VAL A 117 -8.25 -0.61 -6.57
C VAL A 117 -7.27 0.20 -7.40
N ARG A 118 -6.03 -0.29 -7.49
CA ARG A 118 -5.04 0.17 -8.47
C ARG A 118 -4.79 -0.95 -9.45
N ASP A 119 -4.85 -0.64 -10.73
CA ASP A 119 -4.83 -1.61 -11.81
C ASP A 119 -3.90 -1.09 -12.91
N GLU A 120 -2.87 -1.86 -13.17
CA GLU A 120 -1.85 -1.52 -14.15
C GLU A 120 -1.73 -2.67 -15.14
N THR A 121 -1.77 -2.30 -16.42
CA THR A 121 -1.68 -3.25 -17.53
C THR A 121 -0.53 -2.86 -18.42
N HIS A 122 0.36 -3.80 -18.67
CA HIS A 122 1.65 -3.61 -19.30
C HIS A 122 1.78 -4.51 -20.51
N ALA A 123 2.21 -3.96 -21.64
CA ALA A 123 2.65 -4.75 -22.78
C ALA A 123 4.10 -5.18 -22.55
N CYS A 124 4.39 -6.46 -22.74
CA CYS A 124 5.75 -6.96 -22.58
C CYS A 124 6.59 -6.64 -23.82
N PRO A 125 7.81 -6.11 -23.65
CA PRO A 125 8.74 -5.93 -24.75
C PRO A 125 9.13 -7.30 -25.32
N ARG A 126 9.22 -7.38 -26.65
CA ARG A 126 9.70 -8.56 -27.37
C ARG A 126 11.21 -8.57 -27.52
#